data_AF-A0A8F9TYM1-F1
#
_entry.id   AF-A0A8F9TYM1-F1
#
_cell.length_a   1.000
_cell.length_b   1.000
_cell.length_c   1.000
_cell.angle_alpha   90.00
_cell.angle_beta   90.00
_cell.angle_gamma   90.00
#
_symmetry.space_group_name_H-M   'P 1'
#
loop_
_entity.id
_entity.type
_entity.pdbx_description
1 polymer ?
#
loop_
_entity_poly.entity_id
_entity_poly.type
_entity_poly.pdbx_seq_one_letter_code
_entity_poly.pdbx_strand_id
1 'polypeptide(L)' 'MTPSRIEYDLGSNVHGQPVRLVRAETTGRGPAWTIYRDAADQRDDSSEVGGLTSEQIKRMGDAVKQHS' A
#
# COMPACT_ATOMS: atom_id res chain seq x y z
N MET A 1 -8.93 7.21 20.49
CA MET A 1 -9.23 7.52 19.08
C MET A 1 -8.34 6.65 18.22
N THR A 2 -8.91 5.77 17.40
CA THR A 2 -8.14 5.05 16.37
C THR A 2 -7.75 6.05 15.29
N PRO A 3 -6.48 6.11 14.84
CA PRO A 3 -6.07 7.04 13.79
C PRO A 3 -6.92 6.82 12.53
N SER A 4 -7.42 7.92 11.95
CA SER A 4 -8.22 7.91 10.73
C SER A 4 -7.45 7.44 9.49
N ARG A 5 -6.12 7.53 9.56
CA ARG A 5 -5.18 7.10 8.53
C ARG A 5 -3.89 6.62 9.17
N ILE A 6 -3.38 5.48 8.70
CA ILE A 6 -2.05 4.96 9.02
C ILE A 6 -1.29 4.84 7.71
N GLU A 7 -0.03 5.26 7.68
CA GLU A 7 0.78 5.25 6.48
C GLU A 7 2.17 4.70 6.79
N TYR A 8 2.64 3.78 5.95
CA TYR A 8 3.96 3.17 6.01
C TYR A 8 4.68 3.40 4.69
N ASP A 9 5.90 3.92 4.77
CA ASP A 9 6.82 3.99 3.64
C ASP A 9 7.44 2.60 3.40
N LEU A 10 7.31 2.08 2.18
CA LEU A 10 7.89 0.81 1.76
C LEU A 10 9.17 1.00 0.93
N GLY A 11 9.63 2.24 0.76
CA GLY A 11 10.76 2.60 -0.08
C GLY A 11 10.39 2.62 -1.57
N SER A 12 11.40 2.57 -2.43
CA SER A 12 11.21 2.57 -3.88
C SER A 12 11.07 1.17 -4.45
N ASN A 13 10.26 1.02 -5.50
CA ASN A 13 10.27 -0.18 -6.33
C ASN A 13 11.56 -0.29 -7.16
N VAL A 14 11.68 -1.36 -7.96
CA VAL A 14 12.85 -1.62 -8.83
C VAL A 14 13.10 -0.54 -9.89
N HIS A 15 12.12 0.33 -10.17
CA HIS A 15 12.22 1.45 -11.10
C HIS A 15 12.45 2.80 -10.40
N GLY A 16 12.65 2.81 -9.07
CA GLY A 16 12.89 4.03 -8.29
C GLY A 16 11.61 4.75 -7.84
N GLN A 17 10.43 4.23 -8.18
CA GLN A 17 9.15 4.85 -7.83
C GLN A 17 8.81 4.61 -6.35
N PRO A 18 8.47 5.65 -5.57
CA PRO A 18 8.09 5.49 -4.17
C PRO A 18 6.85 4.61 -4.00
N VAL A 19 6.87 3.73 -3.00
CA VAL A 19 5.75 2.85 -2.65
C VAL A 19 5.36 3.05 -1.21
N ARG A 20 4.05 3.24 -0.95
CA ARG A 20 3.50 3.44 0.39
C ARG A 20 2.33 2.51 0.64
N LEU A 21 2.22 1.99 1.86
CA LEU A 21 1.07 1.22 2.33
C LEU A 21 0.24 2.08 3.28
N VAL A 22 -1.01 2.31 2.91
CA VAL A 22 -1.93 3.18 3.66
C VAL A 22 -3.11 2.36 4.16
N ARG A 23 -3.50 2.56 5.42
CA ARG A 23 -4.81 2.15 5.95
C ARG A 23 -5.66 3.38 6.16
N ALA A 24 -6.81 3.47 5.52
CA ALA A 24 -7.74 4.58 5.69
C ALA A 24 -9.19 4.11 5.56
N GLU A 25 -10.12 4.90 6.11
CA GLU A 25 -11.55 4.72 5.86
C GLU A 25 -11.84 4.81 4.36
N THR A 26 -12.52 3.80 3.83
CA THR A 26 -12.98 3.79 2.44
C THR A 26 -14.47 4.10 2.42
N THR A 27 -14.90 5.00 1.53
CA THR A 27 -16.28 5.48 1.45
C THR A 27 -17.29 4.34 1.44
N GLY A 28 -18.10 4.25 2.50
CA GLY A 28 -19.19 3.27 2.64
C GLY A 28 -18.77 1.81 2.87
N ARG A 29 -17.47 1.52 3.08
CA ARG A 29 -16.97 0.13 3.20
C ARG A 29 -16.06 -0.13 4.41
N GLY A 30 -15.81 0.89 5.23
CA GLY A 30 -14.94 0.79 6.41
C GLY A 30 -13.45 0.90 6.07
N PRO A 31 -12.55 0.68 7.03
CA PRO A 31 -11.12 0.86 6.83
C PRO A 31 -10.52 -0.26 5.99
N ALA A 32 -9.83 0.10 4.92
CA ALA A 32 -9.12 -0.83 4.04
C ALA A 32 -7.66 -0.43 3.88
N TRP A 33 -6.85 -1.39 3.42
CA TRP A 33 -5.47 -1.15 3.01
C TRP A 33 -5.41 -0.82 1.52
N THR A 34 -4.52 0.10 1.18
CA THR A 34 -4.21 0.50 -0.18
C THR A 34 -2.70 0.60 -0.35
N ILE A 35 -2.17 -0.04 -1.40
CA ILE A 35 -0.77 0.14 -1.81
C ILE A 35 -0.75 1.23 -2.87
N TYR A 36 0.03 2.27 -2.64
CA TYR A 36 0.29 3.36 -3.56
C TYR A 36 1.66 3.17 -4.19
N ARG A 37 1.74 3.32 -5.51
CA ARG A 37 2.97 3.56 -6.26
C ARG A 37 2.90 4.98 -6.81
N ASP A 38 3.71 5.86 -6.27
CA ASP A 38 3.77 7.24 -6.68
C ASP A 38 4.67 7.41 -7.90
N ALA A 39 4.40 8.43 -8.71
CA ALA A 39 5.27 8.80 -9.82
C ALA A 39 6.61 9.33 -9.28
N ALA A 40 7.76 8.87 -9.80
CA ALA A 40 9.05 9.45 -9.46
C ALA A 40 9.33 10.74 -10.25
N ASP A 41 8.80 10.83 -11.47
CA ASP A 41 8.88 12.00 -12.34
C ASP A 41 7.58 12.22 -13.15
N GLN A 42 7.57 13.25 -14.01
CA GLN A 42 6.37 13.67 -14.77
C GLN A 42 5.95 12.69 -15.88
N ARG A 43 6.77 11.70 -16.22
CA ARG A 43 6.48 10.67 -17.23
C ARG A 43 5.94 9.39 -16.62
N ASP A 44 6.00 9.28 -15.30
CA ASP A 44 5.57 8.10 -14.58
C ASP A 44 4.08 8.15 -14.24
N ASP A 45 3.41 7.01 -14.47
CA ASP A 45 2.04 6.83 -14.01
C ASP A 45 2.02 6.35 -12.55
N SER A 46 1.35 7.13 -11.71
CA SER A 46 0.95 6.68 -10.39
C SER A 46 -0.11 5.58 -10.50
N SER A 47 -0.10 4.64 -9.56
CA SER A 47 -1.10 3.57 -9.51
C SER A 47 -1.38 3.19 -8.07
N GLU A 48 -2.59 2.70 -7.81
CA GLU A 48 -2.97 2.19 -6.50
C GLU A 48 -3.66 0.82 -6.61
N VAL A 49 -3.47 0.00 -5.58
CA VAL A 49 -4.23 -1.24 -5.36
C VAL A 49 -4.95 -1.11 -4.03
N GLY A 50 -6.22 -0.70 -4.08
CA GLY A 50 -7.05 -0.44 -2.90
C GLY A 50 -7.99 -1.58 -2.53
N GLY A 51 -8.65 -1.42 -1.38
CA GLY A 51 -9.66 -2.38 -0.89
C GLY A 51 -9.08 -3.67 -0.32
N LEU A 52 -7.79 -3.67 0.04
CA LEU A 52 -7.11 -4.85 0.57
C LEU A 52 -7.49 -5.05 2.04
N THR A 53 -7.81 -6.28 2.39
CA THR A 53 -8.07 -6.68 3.78
C THR A 53 -6.75 -6.89 4.53
N SER A 54 -6.78 -6.76 5.86
CA SER A 54 -5.61 -7.07 6.70
C SER A 54 -5.11 -8.52 6.51
N GLU A 55 -6.00 -9.44 6.18
CA GLU A 55 -5.65 -10.84 5.87
C GLU A 55 -4.82 -10.95 4.58
N GLN A 56 -5.19 -10.22 3.53
CA GLN A 56 -4.41 -10.19 2.30
C GLN A 56 -3.03 -9.57 2.52
N ILE A 57 -2.91 -8.50 3.31
CA ILE A 57 -1.61 -7.90 3.66
C ILE A 57 -0.72 -8.92 4.38
N LYS A 58 -1.27 -9.64 5.36
CA LYS A 58 -0.53 -10.70 6.08
C LYS A 58 -0.05 -11.79 5.15
N ARG A 59 -0.92 -12.31 4.28
CA ARG A 59 -0.56 -13.33 3.29
C ARG A 59 0.54 -12.88 2.34
N MET A 60 0.53 -11.63 1.90
CA MET A 60 1.63 -11.07 1.10
C MET A 60 2.95 -11.07 1.88
N GLY A 61 2.94 -10.63 3.13
CA GLY A 61 4.13 -10.64 3.98
C GLY A 61 4.67 -12.06 4.21
N ASP A 62 3.80 -13.03 4.45
CA ASP A 62 4.19 -14.43 4.65
C ASP A 62 4.68 -15.09 3.35
N ALA A 63 4.13 -14.73 2.19
CA ALA A 63 4.65 -15.17 0.90
C ALA A 63 6.07 -14.67 0.65
N VAL A 64 6.35 -13.39 0.95
CA VAL A 64 7.71 -12.83 0.78
C VAL A 64 8.72 -13.55 1.69
N LYS A 65 8.37 -13.81 2.95
CA LYS A 65 9.25 -14.54 3.90
C LYS A 65 9.65 -15.94 3.43
N GLN A 66 8.82 -16.60 2.60
CA GLN A 66 9.12 -17.93 2.06
C GLN A 66 10.13 -17.88 0.90
N HIS A 67 10.35 -16.69 0.33
CA HIS A 67 11.21 -16.47 -0.83
C HIS A 67 12.43 -15.57 -0.52
N SER A 68 12.68 -15.30 0.76
CA SER A 68 13.81 -14.52 1.30
C SER A 68 14.73 -15.39 2.14
#